data_AF-A0A3A5VPX1-F1
#
_entry.id   AF-A0A3A5VPX1-F1
#
_cell.length_a   1.000
_cell.length_b   1.000
_cell.length_c   1.000
_cell.angle_alpha   90.00
_cell.angle_beta   90.00
_cell.angle_gamma   90.00
#
_symmetry.space_group_name_H-M   'P 1'
#
loop_
_entity.id
_entity.type
_entity.pdbx_description
1 polymer ?
#
loop_
_entity_poly.entity_id
_entity_poly.type
_entity_poly.pdbx_seq_one_letter_code
_entity_poly.pdbx_strand_id
1 'polypeptide(L)'
;CATMTEEIRSAMGKAAVAAATAVDYEGAGTVEFLLAPNGEFFFLEMNTRIQVEHPVTEMVTGVDIVREQLRIAAGQPMSCGDLQMRGHAIEVRLYAEDASNNFLPAIGPLSVFVPPEGPGIRLDTGVRQGDEVTPNYDPMLAKLIVWAPSREEALQRMRRSLDEFVVLGTTTNLRFLRELCDVPDVIEGTTDTTMIDRLWPNGWNPKASVELEDGALMAAAVAESSGLHRQSHSSHQSEDFSGPVSPFRTLSRRYP
;
A
#
# COMPACT_ATOMS: atom_id res chain seq x y z
N CYS A 1 0.09 -8.81 19.17
CA CYS A 1 0.44 -9.84 18.17
C CYS A 1 0.59 -11.14 18.96
N ALA A 2 -0.18 -12.18 18.62
CA ALA A 2 -0.16 -13.43 19.40
C ALA A 2 1.17 -14.20 19.25
N THR A 3 1.81 -14.09 18.09
CA THR A 3 3.03 -14.85 17.75
C THR A 3 4.32 -14.16 18.21
N MET A 4 4.38 -12.83 18.17
CA MET A 4 5.60 -12.07 18.47
C MET A 4 5.59 -11.57 19.93
N THR A 5 6.19 -12.36 20.83
CA THR A 5 6.41 -11.95 22.24
C THR A 5 7.57 -10.97 22.37
N GLU A 6 7.72 -10.35 23.54
CA GLU A 6 8.83 -9.42 23.79
C GLU A 6 10.18 -10.15 23.84
N GLU A 7 10.20 -11.39 24.33
CA GLU A 7 11.39 -12.24 24.37
C GLU A 7 11.88 -12.58 22.96
N ILE A 8 10.96 -13.05 22.08
CA ILE A 8 11.28 -13.36 20.69
C ILE A 8 11.75 -12.10 19.97
N ARG A 9 11.04 -10.98 20.14
CA ARG A 9 11.41 -9.68 19.54
C ARG A 9 12.80 -9.24 19.97
N SER A 10 13.11 -9.31 21.26
CA SER A 10 14.43 -8.95 21.78
C SER A 10 15.53 -9.85 21.24
N ALA A 11 15.28 -11.16 21.15
CA ALA A 11 16.23 -12.13 20.62
C ALA A 11 16.51 -11.89 19.12
N MET A 12 15.47 -11.74 18.30
CA MET A 12 15.59 -11.45 16.88
C MET A 12 16.28 -10.09 16.63
N GLY A 13 15.93 -9.06 17.41
CA GLY A 13 16.55 -7.74 17.32
C GLY A 13 18.05 -7.77 17.62
N LYS A 14 18.47 -8.49 18.67
CA LYS A 14 19.89 -8.69 18.98
C LYS A 14 20.62 -9.45 17.88
N ALA A 15 20.00 -10.50 17.32
CA ALA A 15 20.57 -11.27 16.22
C ALA A 15 20.74 -10.40 14.96
N ALA A 16 19.74 -9.56 14.63
CA ALA A 16 19.81 -8.64 13.50
C ALA A 16 20.94 -7.61 13.65
N VAL A 17 21.06 -6.99 14.84
CA VAL A 17 22.15 -6.04 15.13
C VAL A 17 23.51 -6.71 15.07
N ALA A 18 23.63 -7.95 15.58
CA ALA A 18 24.87 -8.72 15.52
C ALA A 18 25.27 -9.04 14.07
N ALA A 19 24.31 -9.42 13.22
CA ALA A 19 24.55 -9.65 11.80
C ALA A 19 25.04 -8.39 11.08
N ALA A 20 24.38 -7.25 11.32
CA ALA A 20 24.80 -5.96 10.75
C ALA A 20 26.20 -5.54 11.22
N THR A 21 26.51 -5.72 12.51
CA THR A 21 27.84 -5.41 13.08
C THR A 21 28.93 -6.29 12.50
N ALA A 22 28.65 -7.57 12.26
CA ALA A 22 29.63 -8.53 11.74
C ALA A 22 30.12 -8.19 10.32
N VAL A 23 29.34 -7.43 9.56
CA VAL A 23 29.67 -7.01 8.20
C VAL A 23 29.93 -5.50 8.07
N ASP A 24 30.07 -4.80 9.20
CA ASP A 24 30.26 -3.34 9.27
C ASP A 24 29.21 -2.58 8.43
N TYR A 25 27.94 -2.97 8.59
CA TYR A 25 26.86 -2.46 7.76
C TYR A 25 26.54 -1.00 8.05
N GLU A 26 26.47 -0.18 6.99
CA GLU A 26 26.12 1.24 7.06
C GLU A 26 24.84 1.53 6.27
N GLY A 27 23.97 2.37 6.84
CA GLY A 27 22.68 2.76 6.26
C GLY A 27 21.50 1.95 6.81
N ALA A 28 20.38 1.97 6.09
CA ALA A 28 19.21 1.15 6.46
C ALA A 28 19.24 -0.20 5.72
N GLY A 29 18.86 -1.26 6.43
CA GLY A 29 18.75 -2.60 5.90
C GLY A 29 17.78 -3.42 6.74
N THR A 30 17.34 -4.55 6.19
CA THR A 30 16.41 -5.47 6.84
C THR A 30 17.05 -6.85 6.95
N VAL A 31 17.00 -7.45 8.14
CA VAL A 31 17.38 -8.85 8.35
C VAL A 31 16.11 -9.68 8.43
N GLU A 32 16.00 -10.66 7.55
CA GLU A 32 14.82 -11.51 7.43
C GLU A 32 15.02 -12.84 8.13
N PHE A 33 13.99 -13.28 8.83
CA PHE A 33 13.98 -14.53 9.58
C PHE A 33 12.73 -15.34 9.26
N LEU A 34 12.86 -16.66 9.26
CA LEU A 34 11.74 -17.60 9.30
C LEU A 34 11.49 -17.99 10.76
N LEU A 35 10.25 -17.82 11.25
CA LEU A 35 9.84 -18.20 12.60
C LEU A 35 9.06 -19.51 12.56
N ALA A 36 9.55 -20.53 13.25
CA ALA A 36 8.90 -21.83 13.39
C ALA A 36 7.81 -21.79 14.49
N PRO A 37 6.81 -22.71 14.45
CA PRO A 37 5.72 -22.74 15.43
C PRO A 37 6.15 -22.94 16.89
N ASN A 38 7.35 -23.49 17.11
CA ASN A 38 7.93 -23.67 18.44
C ASN A 38 8.65 -22.42 18.98
N GLY A 39 8.65 -21.31 18.23
CA GLY A 39 9.29 -20.05 18.60
C GLY A 39 10.76 -19.94 18.20
N GLU A 40 11.34 -20.97 17.57
CA GLU A 40 12.69 -20.88 17.00
C GLU A 40 12.67 -20.05 15.72
N PHE A 41 13.69 -19.20 15.53
CA PHE A 41 13.83 -18.40 14.32
C PHE A 41 15.16 -18.67 13.63
N PHE A 42 15.15 -18.59 12.30
CA PHE A 42 16.29 -18.89 11.44
C PHE A 42 16.54 -17.74 10.49
N PHE A 43 17.79 -17.32 10.35
CA PHE A 43 18.18 -16.29 9.38
C PHE A 43 17.89 -16.79 7.97
N LEU A 44 17.27 -15.93 7.16
CA LEU A 44 17.02 -16.18 5.74
C LEU A 44 17.99 -15.35 4.89
N GLU A 45 17.90 -14.03 4.99
CA GLU A 45 18.74 -13.11 4.23
C GLU A 45 18.84 -11.73 4.91
N MET A 46 19.72 -10.88 4.36
CA MET A 46 19.81 -9.47 4.72
C MET A 46 19.67 -8.62 3.46
N ASN A 47 18.61 -7.81 3.42
CA ASN A 47 18.35 -6.87 2.35
C ASN A 47 19.09 -5.56 2.63
N THR A 48 20.12 -5.28 1.81
CA THR A 48 21.04 -4.15 1.98
C THR A 48 20.51 -2.84 1.36
N ARG A 49 19.22 -2.59 1.55
CA ARG A 49 18.49 -1.43 1.03
C ARG A 49 17.26 -1.17 1.88
N ILE A 50 16.62 -0.02 1.64
CA ILE A 50 15.30 0.23 2.21
C ILE A 50 14.28 -0.78 1.66
N GLN A 51 13.38 -1.23 2.53
CA GLN A 51 12.28 -2.10 2.14
C GLN A 51 11.03 -1.30 1.77
N VAL A 52 10.19 -1.88 0.92
CA VAL A 52 8.94 -1.24 0.48
C VAL A 52 8.03 -0.96 1.68
N GLU A 53 7.97 -1.92 2.61
CA GLU A 53 7.17 -1.93 3.83
C GLU A 53 7.77 -1.15 5.01
N HIS A 54 8.86 -0.39 4.82
CA HIS A 54 9.42 0.46 5.89
C HIS A 54 8.40 1.39 6.58
N PRO A 55 7.32 1.91 5.93
CA PRO A 55 6.39 2.80 6.62
C PRO A 55 5.73 2.20 7.84
N VAL A 56 5.51 0.86 7.92
CA VAL A 56 4.92 0.27 9.13
C VAL A 56 5.83 0.45 10.35
N THR A 57 7.15 0.40 10.14
CA THR A 57 8.15 0.67 11.17
C THR A 57 8.16 2.16 11.54
N GLU A 58 8.12 3.05 10.56
CA GLU A 58 8.06 4.50 10.81
C GLU A 58 6.82 4.88 11.62
N MET A 59 5.65 4.32 11.28
CA MET A 59 4.38 4.65 11.95
C MET A 59 4.36 4.23 13.42
N VAL A 60 5.08 3.19 13.82
CA VAL A 60 5.11 2.74 15.23
C VAL A 60 6.30 3.27 16.02
N THR A 61 7.40 3.68 15.37
CA THR A 61 8.60 4.20 16.02
C THR A 61 8.70 5.73 16.01
N GLY A 62 8.02 6.39 15.06
CA GLY A 62 8.16 7.82 14.80
C GLY A 62 9.46 8.21 14.10
N VAL A 63 10.26 7.24 13.64
CA VAL A 63 11.52 7.50 12.93
C VAL A 63 11.26 7.57 11.43
N ASP A 64 11.76 8.62 10.80
CA ASP A 64 11.81 8.79 9.35
C ASP A 64 13.08 8.11 8.82
N ILE A 65 12.94 6.88 8.33
CA ILE A 65 14.07 6.01 7.94
C ILE A 65 14.79 6.60 6.74
N VAL A 66 14.07 7.18 5.78
CA VAL A 66 14.68 7.81 4.59
C VAL A 66 15.54 9.01 5.01
N ARG A 67 15.06 9.83 5.95
CA ARG A 67 15.85 10.93 6.51
C ARG A 67 17.08 10.43 7.23
N GLU A 68 16.97 9.38 8.05
CA GLU A 68 18.14 8.80 8.73
C GLU A 68 19.17 8.27 7.72
N GLN A 69 18.74 7.61 6.64
CA GLN A 69 19.65 7.19 5.58
C GLN A 69 20.43 8.35 4.97
N LEU A 70 19.76 9.46 4.63
CA LEU A 70 20.42 10.64 4.08
C LEU A 70 21.40 11.28 5.07
N ARG A 71 21.07 11.28 6.37
CA ARG A 71 21.94 11.79 7.44
C ARG A 71 23.20 10.94 7.59
N ILE A 72 23.04 9.63 7.68
CA ILE A 72 24.15 8.67 7.79
C ILE A 72 25.05 8.79 6.57
N ALA A 73 24.48 8.80 5.36
CA ALA A 73 25.24 8.98 4.12
C ALA A 73 26.02 10.32 4.05
N ALA A 74 25.59 11.33 4.79
CA ALA A 74 26.31 12.61 4.94
C ALA A 74 27.36 12.59 6.08
N GLY A 75 27.65 11.42 6.67
CA GLY A 75 28.58 11.28 7.80
C GLY A 75 28.03 11.80 9.13
N GLN A 76 26.72 12.04 9.23
CA GLN A 76 26.09 12.47 10.47
C GLN A 76 25.62 11.26 11.29
N PRO A 77 25.66 11.35 12.63
CA PRO A 77 25.08 10.30 13.47
C PRO A 77 23.55 10.26 13.30
N MET A 78 22.98 9.09 13.65
CA MET A 78 21.53 8.92 13.76
C MET A 78 20.93 10.00 14.67
N SER A 79 19.77 10.53 14.31
CA SER A 79 19.08 11.53 15.13
C SER A 79 18.21 10.90 16.22
N CYS A 80 17.80 9.64 16.04
CA CYS A 80 16.99 8.92 17.01
C CYS A 80 17.83 8.40 18.18
N GLY A 81 17.27 8.51 19.39
CA GLY A 81 17.80 7.83 20.58
C GLY A 81 17.20 6.43 20.73
N ASP A 82 16.91 6.03 21.97
CA ASP A 82 16.27 4.75 22.25
C ASP A 82 14.88 4.66 21.60
N LEU A 83 14.69 3.62 20.80
CA LEU A 83 13.45 3.39 20.06
C LEU A 83 12.38 2.80 20.97
N GLN A 84 11.15 3.29 20.82
CA GLN A 84 9.97 2.79 21.50
C GLN A 84 8.88 2.57 20.47
N MET A 85 8.33 1.35 20.42
CA MET A 85 7.21 1.04 19.53
C MET A 85 5.88 1.38 20.21
N ARG A 86 5.03 2.16 19.55
CA ARG A 86 3.70 2.53 20.06
C ARG A 86 2.62 2.23 19.03
N GLY A 87 1.54 1.61 19.51
CA GLY A 87 0.40 1.24 18.67
C GLY A 87 0.72 0.09 17.71
N HIS A 88 -0.02 0.04 16.62
CA HIS A 88 0.09 -0.96 15.57
C HIS A 88 -0.12 -0.30 14.22
N ALA A 89 0.68 -0.69 13.23
CA ALA A 89 0.54 -0.26 11.85
C ALA A 89 0.27 -1.45 10.95
N ILE A 90 -0.56 -1.25 9.93
CA ILE A 90 -0.85 -2.23 8.88
C ILE A 90 -0.64 -1.51 7.55
N GLU A 91 0.12 -2.12 6.66
CA GLU A 91 0.27 -1.68 5.27
C GLU A 91 -0.37 -2.72 4.35
N VAL A 92 -1.06 -2.23 3.31
CA VAL A 92 -1.46 -3.03 2.16
C VAL A 92 -0.92 -2.40 0.89
N ARG A 93 -0.53 -3.24 -0.07
CA ARG A 93 -0.06 -2.82 -1.39
C ARG A 93 -1.21 -2.91 -2.39
N LEU A 94 -1.67 -1.75 -2.83
CA LEU A 94 -2.67 -1.64 -3.88
C LEU A 94 -1.98 -1.85 -5.22
N TYR A 95 -2.36 -2.92 -5.90
CA TYR A 95 -1.85 -3.32 -7.21
C TYR A 95 -2.92 -3.18 -8.28
N ALA A 96 -2.50 -2.76 -9.48
CA ALA A 96 -3.28 -2.89 -10.70
C ALA A 96 -3.22 -4.34 -11.21
N GLU A 97 -3.97 -5.22 -10.54
CA GLU A 97 -4.01 -6.65 -10.80
C GLU A 97 -5.43 -7.19 -10.64
N ASP A 98 -5.76 -8.22 -11.42
CA ASP A 98 -7.00 -8.98 -11.28
C ASP A 98 -6.79 -10.18 -10.34
N ALA A 99 -7.08 -9.97 -9.05
CA ALA A 99 -6.99 -11.03 -8.04
C ALA A 99 -7.89 -12.24 -8.35
N SER A 100 -8.98 -12.07 -9.12
CA SER A 100 -9.88 -13.16 -9.52
C SER A 100 -9.36 -14.01 -10.67
N ASN A 101 -8.40 -13.47 -11.39
CA ASN A 101 -7.74 -14.12 -12.51
C ASN A 101 -6.25 -14.29 -12.20
N ASN A 102 -5.95 -14.92 -11.05
CA ASN A 102 -4.60 -15.26 -10.61
C ASN A 102 -3.63 -14.06 -10.54
N PHE A 103 -4.13 -12.91 -10.05
CA PHE A 103 -3.36 -11.67 -9.90
C PHE A 103 -2.70 -11.20 -11.20
N LEU A 104 -3.34 -11.44 -12.35
CA LEU A 104 -2.81 -10.97 -13.63
C LEU A 104 -2.71 -9.44 -13.65
N PRO A 105 -1.56 -8.87 -14.08
CA PRO A 105 -1.41 -7.43 -14.20
C PRO A 105 -2.48 -6.82 -15.12
N ALA A 106 -3.07 -5.72 -14.66
CA ALA A 106 -4.06 -4.96 -15.39
C ALA A 106 -3.46 -3.62 -15.83
N ILE A 107 -3.50 -3.36 -17.13
CA ILE A 107 -3.10 -2.08 -17.73
C ILE A 107 -4.34 -1.21 -17.96
N GLY A 108 -4.15 0.10 -18.06
CA GLY A 108 -5.22 1.02 -18.43
C GLY A 108 -5.20 2.34 -17.66
N PRO A 109 -6.19 3.22 -17.90
CA PRO A 109 -6.24 4.54 -17.29
C PRO A 109 -6.77 4.49 -15.85
N LEU A 110 -6.21 5.32 -14.99
CA LEU A 110 -6.76 5.63 -13.68
C LEU A 110 -7.79 6.76 -13.79
N SER A 111 -8.94 6.46 -14.39
CA SER A 111 -10.03 7.42 -14.64
C SER A 111 -10.52 8.11 -13.36
N VAL A 112 -10.59 7.38 -12.25
CA VAL A 112 -10.87 7.91 -10.91
C VAL A 112 -9.85 7.33 -9.94
N PHE A 113 -9.23 8.19 -9.13
CA PHE A 113 -8.32 7.79 -8.07
C PHE A 113 -8.51 8.73 -6.87
N VAL A 114 -9.35 8.29 -5.94
CA VAL A 114 -9.70 9.05 -4.73
C VAL A 114 -9.22 8.24 -3.53
N PRO A 115 -8.04 8.58 -2.97
CA PRO A 115 -7.52 7.87 -1.80
C PRO A 115 -8.28 8.22 -0.52
N PRO A 116 -8.24 7.34 0.49
CA PRO A 116 -8.80 7.64 1.80
C PRO A 116 -7.93 8.67 2.52
N GLU A 117 -8.56 9.50 3.34
CA GLU A 117 -7.89 10.52 4.14
C GLU A 117 -8.34 10.42 5.61
N GLY A 118 -7.53 10.99 6.50
CA GLY A 118 -7.89 11.15 7.91
C GLY A 118 -6.79 10.72 8.89
N PRO A 119 -7.09 10.79 10.20
CA PRO A 119 -6.12 10.56 11.24
C PRO A 119 -5.63 9.11 11.24
N GLY A 120 -4.30 8.94 11.28
CA GLY A 120 -3.65 7.64 11.29
C GLY A 120 -3.72 6.92 9.94
N ILE A 121 -4.02 7.62 8.84
CA ILE A 121 -3.93 7.12 7.46
C ILE A 121 -2.75 7.82 6.78
N ARG A 122 -1.91 7.03 6.12
CA ARG A 122 -0.82 7.48 5.27
C ARG A 122 -0.94 6.77 3.93
N LEU A 123 -0.74 7.52 2.85
CA LEU A 123 -0.68 6.99 1.50
C LEU A 123 0.65 7.36 0.88
N ASP A 124 1.41 6.35 0.48
CA ASP A 124 2.59 6.53 -0.37
C ASP A 124 2.19 6.08 -1.78
N THR A 125 2.12 6.99 -2.75
CA THR A 125 1.72 6.68 -4.13
C THR A 125 2.61 7.37 -5.16
N GLY A 126 2.86 6.68 -6.27
CA GLY A 126 3.57 7.21 -7.43
C GLY A 126 2.66 7.64 -8.57
N VAL A 127 1.33 7.49 -8.42
CA VAL A 127 0.33 7.74 -9.47
C VAL A 127 -0.71 8.77 -9.02
N ARG A 128 -1.47 9.29 -9.97
CA ARG A 128 -2.54 10.28 -9.78
C ARG A 128 -3.72 9.95 -10.69
N GLN A 129 -4.89 10.51 -10.39
CA GLN A 129 -6.04 10.42 -11.30
C GLN A 129 -5.67 10.96 -12.69
N GLY A 130 -6.02 10.20 -13.72
CA GLY A 130 -5.72 10.48 -15.12
C GLY A 130 -4.40 9.88 -15.62
N ASP A 131 -3.57 9.31 -14.75
CA ASP A 131 -2.39 8.55 -15.18
C ASP A 131 -2.78 7.22 -15.84
N GLU A 132 -1.82 6.58 -16.51
CA GLU A 132 -2.00 5.30 -17.18
C GLU A 132 -1.06 4.25 -16.58
N VAL A 133 -1.61 3.09 -16.24
CA VAL A 133 -0.85 1.91 -15.82
C VAL A 133 -0.30 1.23 -17.07
N THR A 134 1.03 1.23 -17.18
CA THR A 134 1.76 0.66 -18.33
C THR A 134 2.42 -0.66 -17.97
N PRO A 135 2.69 -1.56 -18.94
CA PRO A 135 3.35 -2.83 -18.66
C PRO A 135 4.86 -2.72 -18.39
N ASN A 136 5.42 -1.51 -18.42
CA ASN A 136 6.87 -1.29 -18.35
C ASN A 136 7.42 -1.31 -16.92
N TYR A 137 6.55 -1.27 -15.91
CA TYR A 137 6.92 -1.12 -14.51
C TYR A 137 6.11 -2.09 -13.63
N ASP A 138 6.48 -2.15 -12.36
CA ASP A 138 5.73 -2.87 -11.33
C ASP A 138 4.28 -2.33 -11.25
N PRO A 139 3.25 -3.20 -11.11
CA PRO A 139 1.85 -2.78 -11.11
C PRO A 139 1.40 -2.08 -9.82
N MET A 140 2.30 -1.80 -8.85
CA MET A 140 1.93 -1.16 -7.59
C MET A 140 1.51 0.29 -7.81
N LEU A 141 0.28 0.60 -7.40
CA LEU A 141 -0.30 1.95 -7.48
C LEU A 141 0.00 2.75 -6.21
N ALA A 142 -0.17 2.12 -5.05
CA ALA A 142 0.01 2.78 -3.77
C ALA A 142 0.30 1.78 -2.64
N LYS A 143 0.93 2.28 -1.59
CA LYS A 143 0.93 1.66 -0.27
C LYS A 143 -0.06 2.43 0.59
N LEU A 144 -1.08 1.74 1.08
CA LEU A 144 -2.00 2.30 2.05
C LEU A 144 -1.59 1.80 3.43
N ILE A 145 -1.20 2.74 4.29
CA ILE A 145 -0.72 2.46 5.64
C ILE A 145 -1.68 3.08 6.64
N VAL A 146 -2.08 2.28 7.63
CA VAL A 146 -2.88 2.77 8.75
C VAL A 146 -2.16 2.51 10.06
N TRP A 147 -2.40 3.36 11.04
CA TRP A 147 -1.92 3.20 12.41
C TRP A 147 -3.07 3.35 13.39
N ALA A 148 -3.00 2.63 14.52
CA ALA A 148 -3.89 2.78 15.66
C ALA A 148 -3.21 2.40 16.98
N PRO A 149 -3.79 2.77 18.14
CA PRO A 149 -3.37 2.27 19.45
C PRO A 149 -3.33 0.74 19.59
N SER A 150 -4.22 0.01 18.90
CA SER A 150 -4.27 -1.45 18.95
C SER A 150 -4.35 -2.08 17.54
N ARG A 151 -3.98 -3.37 17.42
CA ARG A 151 -4.09 -4.10 16.16
C ARG A 151 -5.53 -4.19 15.65
N GLU A 152 -6.47 -4.39 16.56
CA GLU A 152 -7.89 -4.45 16.22
C GLU A 152 -8.39 -3.13 15.64
N GLU A 153 -8.05 -2.01 16.29
CA GLU A 153 -8.39 -0.67 15.79
C GLU A 153 -7.68 -0.34 14.48
N ALA A 154 -6.44 -0.81 14.29
CA ALA A 154 -5.72 -0.64 13.02
C ALA A 154 -6.41 -1.42 11.90
N LEU A 155 -6.88 -2.64 12.17
CA LEU A 155 -7.62 -3.44 11.19
C LEU A 155 -8.98 -2.81 10.87
N GLN A 156 -9.72 -2.30 11.86
CA GLN A 156 -10.95 -1.54 11.63
C GLN A 156 -10.70 -0.29 10.77
N ARG A 157 -9.62 0.45 11.04
CA ARG A 157 -9.21 1.60 10.23
C ARG A 157 -8.83 1.19 8.80
N MET A 158 -8.13 0.06 8.62
CA MET A 158 -7.79 -0.46 7.29
C MET A 158 -9.05 -0.79 6.49
N ARG A 159 -10.02 -1.48 7.09
CA ARG A 159 -11.31 -1.77 6.46
C ARG A 159 -12.00 -0.51 5.95
N ARG A 160 -12.19 0.48 6.83
CA ARG A 160 -12.79 1.77 6.46
C ARG A 160 -12.01 2.46 5.34
N SER A 161 -10.68 2.47 5.44
CA SER A 161 -9.82 3.15 4.46
C SER A 161 -9.92 2.48 3.08
N LEU A 162 -10.03 1.16 3.03
CA LEU A 162 -10.25 0.41 1.79
C LEU A 162 -11.68 0.60 1.24
N ASP A 163 -12.69 0.70 2.10
CA ASP A 163 -14.07 0.99 1.69
C ASP A 163 -14.22 2.41 1.10
N GLU A 164 -13.40 3.36 1.57
CA GLU A 164 -13.37 4.75 1.09
C GLU A 164 -12.48 4.96 -0.14
N PHE A 165 -11.57 4.02 -0.45
CA PHE A 165 -10.64 4.15 -1.56
C PHE A 165 -11.34 3.83 -2.87
N VAL A 166 -11.52 4.83 -3.73
CA VAL A 166 -12.13 4.66 -5.06
C VAL A 166 -11.06 4.68 -6.14
N VAL A 167 -10.93 3.55 -6.86
CA VAL A 167 -10.07 3.44 -8.04
C VAL A 167 -10.89 2.85 -9.20
N LEU A 168 -11.04 3.60 -10.29
CA LEU A 168 -11.80 3.18 -11.47
C LEU A 168 -10.98 3.38 -12.74
N GLY A 169 -11.24 2.53 -13.74
CA GLY A 169 -10.60 2.56 -15.07
C GLY A 169 -9.61 1.41 -15.31
N THR A 170 -9.04 0.85 -14.24
CA THR A 170 -8.21 -0.36 -14.27
C THR A 170 -8.62 -1.29 -13.13
N THR A 171 -8.52 -2.60 -13.36
CA THR A 171 -8.77 -3.62 -12.33
C THR A 171 -7.68 -3.54 -11.26
N THR A 172 -8.07 -3.66 -9.99
CA THR A 172 -7.14 -3.64 -8.86
C THR A 172 -7.44 -4.75 -7.87
N ASN A 173 -6.45 -5.07 -7.02
CA ASN A 173 -6.62 -6.01 -5.91
C ASN A 173 -7.38 -5.42 -4.71
N LEU A 174 -7.96 -4.23 -4.82
CA LEU A 174 -8.58 -3.48 -3.72
C LEU A 174 -9.66 -4.29 -2.99
N ARG A 175 -10.58 -4.92 -3.74
CA ARG A 175 -11.64 -5.76 -3.16
C ARG A 175 -11.05 -6.98 -2.43
N PHE A 176 -10.02 -7.60 -2.99
CA PHE A 176 -9.32 -8.71 -2.35
C PHE A 176 -8.72 -8.28 -1.01
N LEU A 177 -8.01 -7.16 -0.98
CA LEU A 177 -7.43 -6.60 0.26
C LEU A 177 -8.51 -6.29 1.31
N ARG A 178 -9.65 -5.76 0.88
CA ARG A 178 -10.76 -5.45 1.78
C ARG A 178 -11.36 -6.71 2.40
N GLU A 179 -11.62 -7.74 1.60
CA GLU A 179 -12.13 -9.03 2.09
C GLU A 179 -11.08 -9.78 2.94
N LEU A 180 -9.80 -9.64 2.60
CA LEU A 180 -8.69 -10.22 3.39
C LEU A 180 -8.68 -9.70 4.83
N CYS A 181 -9.08 -8.45 5.06
CA CYS A 181 -9.21 -7.88 6.41
C CYS A 181 -10.28 -8.57 7.27
N ASP A 182 -11.20 -9.33 6.67
CA ASP A 182 -12.26 -10.06 7.37
C ASP A 182 -11.97 -11.55 7.56
N VAL A 183 -10.81 -12.03 7.06
CA VAL A 183 -10.40 -13.42 7.23
C VAL A 183 -10.00 -13.69 8.69
N PRO A 184 -10.48 -14.78 9.34
CA PRO A 184 -10.17 -15.10 10.72
C PRO A 184 -8.67 -15.11 11.04
N ASP A 185 -7.86 -15.74 10.20
CA ASP A 185 -6.40 -15.81 10.38
C ASP A 185 -5.75 -14.41 10.41
N VAL A 186 -6.28 -13.47 9.63
CA VAL A 186 -5.85 -12.06 9.64
C VAL A 186 -6.38 -11.35 10.88
N ILE A 187 -7.62 -11.57 11.30
CA ILE A 187 -8.18 -10.94 12.49
C ILE A 187 -7.43 -11.38 13.75
N GLU A 188 -7.14 -12.68 13.86
CA GLU A 188 -6.47 -13.29 15.01
C GLU A 188 -4.95 -13.08 14.98
N GLY A 189 -4.38 -12.83 13.78
CA GLY A 189 -2.94 -12.64 13.60
C GLY A 189 -2.17 -13.96 13.65
N THR A 190 -2.78 -15.03 13.14
CA THR A 190 -2.27 -16.41 13.08
C THR A 190 -1.82 -16.79 11.66
N THR A 191 -1.47 -15.78 10.85
CA THR A 191 -1.08 -15.92 9.45
C THR A 191 0.28 -16.62 9.28
N ASP A 192 0.39 -17.47 8.26
CA ASP A 192 1.62 -18.13 7.82
C ASP A 192 1.85 -17.88 6.31
N THR A 193 3.01 -18.30 5.78
CA THR A 193 3.39 -18.06 4.37
C THR A 193 2.56 -18.85 3.35
N THR A 194 1.78 -19.83 3.79
CA THR A 194 0.92 -20.69 2.95
C THR A 194 -0.56 -20.33 3.03
N MET A 195 -0.92 -19.34 3.85
CA MET A 195 -2.29 -18.99 4.18
C MET A 195 -3.15 -18.69 2.94
N ILE A 196 -2.64 -17.90 1.99
CA ILE A 196 -3.41 -17.53 0.78
C ILE A 196 -3.72 -18.77 -0.06
N ASP A 197 -2.74 -19.63 -0.31
CA ASP A 197 -2.91 -20.87 -1.08
C ASP A 197 -3.86 -21.85 -0.37
N ARG A 198 -3.79 -21.90 0.98
CA ARG A 198 -4.67 -22.73 1.80
C ARG A 198 -6.12 -22.26 1.76
N LEU A 199 -6.37 -20.95 1.79
CA LEU A 199 -7.72 -20.38 1.79
C LEU A 199 -8.34 -20.37 0.39
N TRP A 200 -7.56 -20.09 -0.65
CA TRP A 200 -8.02 -19.99 -2.03
C TRP A 200 -7.17 -20.83 -2.99
N PRO A 201 -7.19 -22.16 -2.87
CA PRO A 201 -6.37 -23.06 -3.71
C PRO A 201 -6.70 -23.01 -5.20
N ASN A 202 -7.89 -22.49 -5.55
CA ASN A 202 -8.35 -22.33 -6.93
C ASN A 202 -8.47 -20.84 -7.33
N GLY A 203 -7.78 -19.95 -6.62
CA GLY A 203 -7.90 -18.50 -6.78
C GLY A 203 -9.08 -17.90 -6.02
N TRP A 204 -8.93 -16.64 -5.63
CA TRP A 204 -9.97 -15.87 -4.96
C TRP A 204 -10.99 -15.41 -6.00
N ASN A 205 -12.21 -15.95 -6.00
CA ASN A 205 -13.23 -15.55 -6.98
C ASN A 205 -14.51 -15.11 -6.25
N PRO A 206 -14.64 -13.82 -5.92
CA PRO A 206 -15.76 -13.35 -5.15
C PRO A 206 -16.95 -13.15 -6.10
N LYS A 207 -18.11 -13.70 -5.73
CA LYS A 207 -19.35 -13.39 -6.45
C LYS A 207 -19.83 -12.01 -6.01
N ALA A 208 -20.24 -11.16 -6.94
CA ALA A 208 -21.05 -10.00 -6.57
C ALA A 208 -22.40 -10.53 -6.05
N SER A 209 -22.97 -9.86 -5.05
CA SER A 209 -24.33 -10.19 -4.64
C SER A 209 -25.29 -9.67 -5.72
N VAL A 210 -26.41 -10.37 -5.91
CA VAL A 210 -27.42 -9.99 -6.92
C VAL A 210 -27.92 -8.57 -6.67
N GLU A 211 -28.06 -8.18 -5.40
CA GLU A 211 -28.50 -6.83 -5.02
C GLU A 211 -27.49 -5.74 -5.45
N LEU A 212 -26.21 -6.05 -5.43
CA LEU A 212 -25.14 -5.12 -5.81
C LEU A 212 -25.06 -4.97 -7.33
N GLU A 213 -25.27 -6.07 -8.06
CA GLU A 213 -25.40 -6.06 -9.52
C GLU A 213 -26.63 -5.27 -9.97
N ASP A 214 -27.80 -5.54 -9.37
CA ASP A 214 -29.05 -4.84 -9.64
C ASP A 214 -28.94 -3.35 -9.30
N GLY A 215 -28.34 -3.02 -8.15
CA GLY A 215 -28.08 -1.65 -7.73
C GLY A 215 -27.18 -0.90 -8.69
N ALA A 216 -26.09 -1.53 -9.15
CA ALA A 216 -25.19 -0.96 -10.14
C ALA A 216 -25.88 -0.72 -11.50
N LEU A 217 -26.68 -1.69 -11.96
CA LEU A 217 -27.49 -1.57 -13.18
C LEU A 217 -28.48 -0.42 -13.08
N MET A 218 -29.18 -0.29 -11.96
CA MET A 218 -30.12 0.83 -11.71
C MET A 218 -29.40 2.18 -11.70
N ALA A 219 -28.26 2.29 -11.01
CA ALA A 219 -27.46 3.51 -10.97
C ALA A 219 -26.95 3.90 -12.37
N ALA A 220 -26.48 2.93 -13.16
CA ALA A 220 -26.05 3.15 -14.54
C ALA A 220 -27.20 3.65 -15.42
N ALA A 221 -28.38 3.03 -15.34
CA ALA A 221 -29.57 3.45 -16.11
C ALA A 221 -30.05 4.86 -15.73
N VAL A 222 -30.00 5.22 -14.44
CA VAL A 222 -30.31 6.58 -13.97
C VAL A 222 -29.28 7.59 -14.45
N ALA A 223 -27.99 7.26 -14.40
CA ALA A 223 -26.93 8.14 -14.88
C ALA A 223 -27.03 8.40 -16.39
N GLU A 224 -27.36 7.36 -17.17
CA GLU A 224 -27.59 7.47 -18.62
C GLU A 224 -28.82 8.34 -18.93
N SER A 225 -29.97 8.03 -18.33
CA SER A 225 -31.21 8.79 -18.54
C SER A 225 -31.11 10.25 -18.10
N SER A 226 -30.36 10.52 -17.02
CA SER A 226 -30.06 11.87 -16.54
C SER A 226 -28.99 12.58 -17.38
N GLY A 227 -28.36 11.89 -18.32
CA GLY A 227 -27.33 12.45 -19.19
C GLY A 227 -26.05 12.84 -18.46
N LEU A 228 -25.72 12.22 -17.33
CA LEU A 228 -24.51 12.53 -16.55
C LEU A 228 -23.20 12.28 -17.34
N HIS A 229 -23.26 11.42 -18.36
CA HIS A 229 -22.16 11.19 -19.30
C HIS A 229 -22.00 12.31 -20.35
N ARG A 230 -23.03 13.13 -20.58
CA ARG A 230 -22.94 14.27 -21.51
C ARG A 230 -22.11 15.37 -20.87
N GLN A 231 -20.79 15.28 -20.98
CA GLN A 231 -19.95 16.45 -20.84
C GLN A 231 -20.41 17.49 -21.85
N SER A 232 -20.83 18.66 -21.37
CA SER A 232 -20.94 19.84 -22.22
C SER A 232 -19.53 20.18 -22.69
N HIS A 233 -19.15 19.72 -23.88
CA HIS A 233 -18.06 20.31 -24.60
C HIS A 233 -18.47 21.77 -24.90
N SER A 234 -18.17 22.69 -23.98
CA SER A 234 -17.94 24.06 -24.40
C SER A 234 -16.68 23.99 -25.23
N SER A 235 -16.84 24.02 -26.55
CA SER A 235 -15.76 24.31 -27.47
C SER A 235 -15.20 25.69 -27.10
N HIS A 236 -14.21 25.72 -26.20
CA HIS A 236 -13.23 26.78 -26.28
C HIS A 236 -12.49 26.54 -27.58
N GLN A 237 -12.95 27.21 -28.64
CA GLN A 237 -12.13 27.54 -29.79
C GLN A 237 -10.85 28.17 -29.21
N SER A 238 -9.80 27.36 -29.10
CA SER A 238 -8.46 27.89 -28.94
C SER A 238 -8.17 28.64 -30.23
N GLU A 239 -8.13 29.97 -30.14
CA GLU A 239 -7.62 30.81 -31.22
C GLU A 239 -6.28 30.24 -31.70
N ASP A 240 -6.21 29.91 -32.99
CA ASP A 240 -4.99 29.55 -33.69
C ASP A 240 -3.99 30.72 -33.56
N PHE A 241 -3.02 30.58 -32.65
CA PHE A 241 -1.90 31.50 -32.57
C PHE A 241 -0.60 30.79 -32.95
N SER A 242 -0.16 31.08 -34.18
CA SER A 242 1.13 30.69 -34.76
C SER A 242 2.27 31.52 -34.14
N GLY A 243 2.57 31.28 -32.86
CA GLY A 243 3.69 31.89 -32.13
C GLY A 243 4.69 30.83 -31.63
N PRO A 244 5.95 31.23 -31.34
CA PRO A 244 6.97 30.31 -30.86
C PRO A 244 6.54 29.65 -29.53
N VAL A 245 6.85 28.35 -29.40
CA VAL A 245 6.45 27.53 -28.26
C VAL A 245 7.06 28.10 -26.98
N SER A 246 6.21 28.61 -26.09
CA SER A 246 6.63 29.09 -24.77
C SER A 246 6.98 27.90 -23.86
N PRO A 247 8.20 27.84 -23.29
CA PRO A 247 8.59 26.79 -22.34
C PRO A 247 7.81 26.87 -21.02
N PHE A 248 7.03 27.94 -20.80
CA PHE A 248 6.18 28.11 -19.62
C PHE A 248 4.79 27.45 -19.77
N ARG A 249 4.49 26.79 -20.91
CA ARG A 249 3.23 26.05 -21.10
C ARG A 249 3.11 24.76 -20.29
N THR A 250 4.21 24.19 -19.80
CA THR A 250 4.23 23.01 -18.92
C THR A 250 4.13 23.34 -17.43
N LEU A 251 4.16 24.63 -17.06
CA LEU A 251 4.08 25.10 -15.67
C LEU A 251 2.66 25.19 -15.10
N SER A 252 1.63 24.80 -15.86
CA SER A 252 0.27 24.61 -15.33
C SER A 252 0.14 23.34 -14.46
N ARG A 253 1.17 22.48 -14.45
CA ARG A 253 1.32 21.44 -13.43
C ARG A 253 1.66 22.11 -12.10
N ARG A 254 0.64 22.36 -11.27
CA ARG A 254 0.85 22.59 -9.85
C ARG A 254 1.49 21.34 -9.26
N TYR A 255 2.78 21.44 -8.98
CA TYR A 255 3.50 20.53 -8.10
C TYR A 255 2.88 20.61 -6.69
N PRO A 256 2.65 19.48 -6.01
CA PRO A 256 2.87 19.44 -4.56
C PRO A 256 4.38 19.54 -4.25
#